data_AF-A0A2V5LB45-F1
#
_entry.id   AF-A0A2V5LB45-F1
#
_cell.length_a   1.000
_cell.length_b   1.000
_cell.length_c   1.000
_cell.angle_alpha   90.00
_cell.angle_beta   90.00
_cell.angle_gamma   90.00
#
_symmetry.space_group_name_H-M   'P 1'
#
loop_
_entity.id
_entity.type
_entity.pdbx_description
1 polymer ?
#
loop_
_entity_poly.entity_id
_entity_poly.type
_entity_poly.pdbx_seq_one_letter_code
_entity_poly.pdbx_strand_id
1 'polypeptide(L)'
;MIWKVFQIVLWLAAAAYAVVGVVAITGMLGSAREADMVFGLMFLIIGAVSAFVTFLANKSRGWLILAPLILCAGLPLALIAAFWIDMEKGDVHRRQLDEEMRSGRYDFGDQPALLAVAQAISANDQDAIRAAAKAVPDLQAPGRDGTTLLCWAVRETWQRPQLVDSVKTLLSLGADPNFTNGHRDSFAMGNAVHGSARLLQSILLLDRGADINSTVPETESDSTGYTLLLYTTQNGLHDSREYADALHLLERGADPNRVAADGMTLAKMLAQHREHFTKGQGAPAEFAPLWEWAETHGIVGQTK
;
A
#
# COMPACT_ATOMS: atom_id res chain seq x y z
N MET A 1 38.46 -17.77 -48.67
CA MET A 1 37.28 -18.60 -48.34
C MET A 1 36.79 -18.32 -46.91
N ILE A 2 37.67 -18.42 -45.90
CA ILE A 2 37.36 -18.17 -44.47
C ILE A 2 36.68 -16.80 -44.21
N TRP A 3 37.12 -15.74 -44.90
CA TRP A 3 36.56 -14.38 -44.75
C TRP A 3 35.08 -14.26 -45.14
N LYS A 4 34.66 -14.89 -46.25
CA LYS A 4 33.26 -14.86 -46.70
C LYS A 4 32.37 -15.70 -45.77
N VAL A 5 32.89 -16.82 -45.26
CA VAL A 5 32.21 -17.67 -44.29
C VAL A 5 31.97 -16.92 -42.98
N PHE A 6 32.98 -16.17 -42.50
CA PHE A 6 32.86 -15.38 -41.28
C PHE A 6 31.78 -14.27 -41.39
N GLN A 7 31.72 -13.57 -42.53
CA GLN A 7 30.68 -12.56 -42.77
C GLN A 7 29.27 -13.18 -42.79
N ILE A 8 29.11 -14.35 -43.41
CA ILE A 8 27.81 -15.06 -43.44
C ILE A 8 27.38 -15.44 -42.02
N VAL A 9 28.30 -15.96 -41.21
CA VAL A 9 28.00 -16.32 -39.81
C VAL A 9 27.58 -15.10 -38.99
N LEU A 10 28.21 -13.94 -39.18
CA LEU A 10 27.83 -12.70 -38.48
C LEU A 10 26.44 -12.20 -38.88
N TRP A 11 26.09 -12.24 -40.18
CA TRP A 11 24.75 -11.87 -40.64
C TRP A 11 23.68 -12.83 -40.13
N LEU A 12 23.98 -14.14 -40.06
CA LEU A 12 23.06 -15.14 -39.49
C LEU A 12 22.85 -14.91 -37.98
N ALA A 13 23.91 -14.57 -37.24
CA ALA A 13 23.80 -14.24 -35.82
C ALA A 13 22.98 -12.96 -35.60
N ALA A 14 23.21 -11.90 -36.38
CA ALA A 14 22.45 -10.66 -36.30
C ALA A 14 20.96 -10.88 -36.60
N ALA A 15 20.63 -11.72 -37.60
CA ALA A 15 19.25 -12.09 -37.91
C ALA A 15 18.61 -12.91 -36.77
N ALA A 16 19.34 -13.86 -36.18
CA ALA A 16 18.85 -14.65 -35.06
C ALA A 16 18.54 -13.77 -33.83
N TYR A 17 19.42 -12.83 -33.47
CA TYR A 17 19.18 -11.91 -32.36
C TYR A 17 18.02 -10.94 -32.64
N ALA A 18 17.84 -10.50 -33.88
CA ALA A 18 16.69 -9.68 -34.25
C ALA A 18 15.37 -10.45 -34.08
N VAL A 19 15.32 -11.72 -34.50
CA VAL A 19 14.15 -12.59 -34.33
C VAL A 19 13.85 -12.84 -32.85
N VAL A 20 14.87 -13.16 -32.05
CA VAL A 20 14.72 -13.34 -30.59
C VAL A 20 14.22 -12.06 -29.91
N GLY A 21 14.76 -10.89 -30.29
CA GLY A 21 14.30 -9.61 -29.78
C GLY A 21 12.82 -9.33 -30.10
N VAL A 22 12.38 -9.57 -31.33
CA VAL A 22 10.96 -9.40 -31.73
C VAL A 22 10.04 -10.37 -30.99
N VAL A 23 10.47 -11.63 -30.81
CA VAL A 23 9.67 -12.64 -30.08
C VAL A 23 9.56 -12.30 -28.59
N ALA A 24 10.62 -11.77 -27.97
CA ALA A 24 10.59 -11.30 -26.58
C ALA A 24 9.64 -10.09 -26.41
N ILE A 25 9.65 -9.14 -27.36
CA ILE A 25 8.78 -7.94 -27.32
C ILE A 25 7.30 -8.30 -27.54
N THR A 26 7.01 -9.26 -28.42
CA THR A 26 5.63 -9.64 -28.78
C THR A 26 4.97 -10.60 -27.79
N GLY A 27 5.68 -11.05 -26.75
CA GLY A 27 5.12 -11.80 -25.62
C GLY A 27 4.68 -13.24 -25.94
N MET A 28 5.09 -13.81 -27.07
CA MET A 28 4.72 -15.18 -27.48
C MET A 28 5.20 -16.30 -26.54
N LEU A 29 6.05 -16.00 -25.55
CA LEU A 29 6.55 -16.94 -24.55
C LEU A 29 5.78 -16.92 -23.21
N GLY A 30 4.67 -16.18 -23.11
CA GLY A 30 3.68 -16.43 -22.06
C GLY A 30 4.07 -15.98 -20.66
N SER A 31 4.48 -14.71 -20.48
CA SER A 31 4.25 -13.94 -19.26
C SER A 31 4.59 -12.48 -19.51
N ALA A 32 3.65 -11.56 -19.29
CA ALA A 32 3.92 -10.13 -19.45
C ALA A 32 4.59 -9.56 -18.19
N ARG A 33 5.87 -9.16 -18.29
CA ARG A 33 6.52 -8.25 -17.35
C ARG A 33 7.29 -7.19 -18.13
N GLU A 34 7.30 -5.96 -17.64
CA GLU A 34 8.05 -4.82 -18.23
C GLU A 34 9.52 -5.16 -18.53
N ALA A 35 10.09 -6.10 -17.78
CA ALA A 35 11.41 -6.68 -18.02
C ALA A 35 11.58 -7.25 -19.44
N ASP A 36 10.58 -7.93 -20.00
CA ASP A 36 10.67 -8.58 -21.32
C ASP A 36 10.78 -7.57 -22.46
N MET A 37 10.17 -6.39 -22.30
CA MET A 37 10.28 -5.29 -23.25
C MET A 37 11.70 -4.68 -23.24
N VAL A 38 12.30 -4.53 -22.05
CA VAL A 38 13.67 -4.06 -21.89
C VAL A 38 14.66 -5.06 -22.49
N PHE A 39 14.52 -6.35 -22.17
CA PHE A 39 15.37 -7.41 -22.73
C PHE A 39 15.21 -7.53 -24.25
N GLY A 40 13.98 -7.42 -24.76
CA GLY A 40 13.71 -7.44 -26.19
C GLY A 40 14.33 -6.27 -26.96
N LEU A 41 14.27 -5.05 -26.40
CA LEU A 41 14.95 -3.88 -26.97
C LEU A 41 16.47 -4.05 -26.96
N MET A 42 17.04 -4.63 -25.90
CA MET A 42 18.47 -4.93 -25.82
C MET A 42 18.92 -5.88 -26.95
N PHE A 43 18.17 -6.95 -27.23
CA PHE A 43 18.49 -7.87 -28.32
C PHE A 43 18.39 -7.22 -29.71
N LEU A 44 17.42 -6.33 -29.92
CA LEU A 44 17.31 -5.55 -31.17
C LEU A 44 18.49 -4.60 -31.38
N ILE A 45 18.94 -3.92 -30.32
CA ILE A 45 20.11 -3.03 -30.38
C ILE A 45 21.38 -3.85 -30.70
N ILE A 46 21.56 -5.01 -30.06
CA ILE A 46 22.69 -5.92 -30.35
C ILE A 46 22.67 -6.37 -31.82
N GLY A 47 21.50 -6.69 -32.38
CA GLY A 47 21.34 -7.07 -33.78
C GLY A 47 21.66 -5.92 -34.76
N ALA A 48 21.08 -4.74 -34.54
CA ALA A 48 21.30 -3.55 -35.37
C ALA A 48 22.77 -3.12 -35.36
N VAL A 49 23.42 -3.22 -34.20
CA VAL A 49 24.82 -2.86 -34.06
C VAL A 49 25.75 -3.90 -34.66
N SER A 50 25.42 -5.20 -34.57
CA SER A 50 26.17 -6.25 -35.28
C SER A 50 26.17 -6.04 -36.79
N ALA A 51 25.06 -5.57 -37.36
CA ALA A 51 24.99 -5.19 -38.78
C ALA A 51 25.85 -3.95 -39.08
N PHE A 52 25.83 -2.94 -38.21
CA PHE A 52 26.61 -1.71 -38.36
C PHE A 52 28.14 -1.93 -38.24
N VAL A 53 28.58 -2.78 -37.31
CA VAL A 53 29.98 -3.19 -37.18
C VAL A 53 30.43 -3.97 -38.40
N THR A 54 29.58 -4.84 -38.94
CA THR A 54 29.87 -5.59 -40.17
C THR A 54 30.02 -4.65 -41.38
N PHE A 55 29.20 -3.60 -41.44
CA PHE A 55 29.30 -2.54 -42.46
C PHE A 55 30.60 -1.71 -42.35
N LEU A 56 31.00 -1.32 -41.14
CA LEU A 56 32.24 -0.56 -40.91
C LEU A 56 33.51 -1.40 -41.08
N ALA A 57 33.46 -2.70 -40.72
CA ALA A 57 34.55 -3.65 -40.95
C ALA A 57 34.86 -3.86 -42.44
N ASN A 58 33.89 -3.59 -43.33
CA ASN A 58 34.10 -3.57 -44.77
C ASN A 58 34.98 -2.39 -45.23
N LYS A 59 35.10 -1.32 -44.41
CA LYS A 59 35.83 -0.09 -44.72
C LYS A 59 37.24 -0.03 -44.10
N SER A 60 37.46 -0.62 -42.91
CA SER A 60 38.78 -0.72 -42.28
C SER A 60 38.83 -1.88 -41.26
N ARG A 61 39.91 -2.66 -41.30
CA ARG A 61 40.12 -3.81 -40.38
C ARG A 61 40.33 -3.40 -38.93
N GLY A 62 40.70 -2.14 -38.64
CA GLY A 62 40.92 -1.65 -37.27
C GLY A 62 39.64 -1.58 -36.43
N TRP A 63 38.49 -1.44 -37.09
CA TRP A 63 37.18 -1.42 -36.42
C TRP A 63 36.76 -2.79 -35.88
N LEU A 64 37.38 -3.89 -36.33
CA LEU A 64 37.09 -5.25 -35.86
C LEU A 64 37.51 -5.50 -34.40
N ILE A 65 38.41 -4.69 -33.85
CA ILE A 65 38.87 -4.82 -32.45
C ILE A 65 38.22 -3.73 -31.59
N LEU A 66 38.21 -2.49 -32.10
CA LEU A 66 37.73 -1.34 -31.36
C LEU A 66 36.20 -1.36 -31.15
N ALA A 67 35.44 -1.75 -32.18
CA ALA A 67 33.99 -1.78 -32.10
C ALA A 67 33.45 -2.81 -31.09
N PRO A 68 33.87 -4.10 -31.11
CA PRO A 68 33.41 -5.05 -30.11
C PRO A 68 33.88 -4.72 -28.68
N LEU A 69 35.01 -4.04 -28.48
CA LEU A 69 35.42 -3.57 -27.15
C LEU A 69 34.49 -2.46 -26.61
N ILE A 70 34.17 -1.45 -27.44
CA ILE A 70 33.25 -0.38 -27.06
C ILE A 70 31.83 -0.93 -26.83
N LEU A 71 31.43 -1.97 -27.57
CA LEU A 71 30.10 -2.59 -27.46
C LEU A 71 29.96 -3.65 -26.38
N CYS A 72 30.98 -4.46 -26.11
CA CYS A 72 30.93 -5.47 -25.05
C CYS A 72 31.22 -4.87 -23.67
N ALA A 73 32.03 -3.81 -23.59
CA ALA A 73 32.36 -3.17 -22.32
C ALA A 73 31.71 -1.80 -22.17
N GLY A 74 31.80 -0.92 -23.18
CA GLY A 74 31.33 0.46 -23.07
C GLY A 74 29.81 0.61 -22.96
N LEU A 75 29.04 -0.02 -23.84
CA LEU A 75 27.57 0.08 -23.82
C LEU A 75 26.95 -0.58 -22.57
N PRO A 76 27.38 -1.79 -22.13
CA PRO A 76 26.87 -2.40 -20.91
C PRO A 76 27.28 -1.61 -19.66
N LEU A 77 28.51 -1.09 -19.59
CA LEU A 77 28.93 -0.24 -18.47
C LEU A 77 28.14 1.08 -18.45
N ALA A 78 27.83 1.66 -19.61
CA ALA A 78 27.01 2.88 -19.68
C ALA A 78 25.55 2.62 -19.27
N LEU A 79 24.97 1.48 -19.68
CA LEU A 79 23.62 1.08 -19.27
C LEU A 79 23.55 0.72 -17.78
N ILE A 80 24.56 0.03 -17.26
CA ILE A 80 24.71 -0.23 -15.83
C ILE A 80 24.84 1.11 -15.09
N ALA A 81 25.72 2.02 -15.53
CA ALA A 81 25.85 3.34 -14.91
C ALA A 81 24.54 4.15 -14.94
N ALA A 82 23.82 4.14 -16.05
CA ALA A 82 22.51 4.80 -16.18
C ALA A 82 21.46 4.18 -15.24
N PHE A 83 21.41 2.85 -15.15
CA PHE A 83 20.54 2.12 -14.23
C PHE A 83 20.89 2.38 -12.76
N TRP A 84 22.17 2.45 -12.41
CA TRP A 84 22.62 2.81 -11.06
C TRP A 84 22.26 4.25 -10.70
N ILE A 85 22.43 5.21 -11.61
CA ILE A 85 22.04 6.61 -11.40
C ILE A 85 20.52 6.74 -11.25
N ASP A 86 19.74 6.03 -12.07
CA ASP A 86 18.28 6.05 -12.00
C ASP A 86 17.76 5.40 -10.71
N MET A 87 18.35 4.26 -10.32
CA MET A 87 18.09 3.60 -9.04
C MET A 87 18.43 4.51 -7.85
N GLU A 88 19.59 5.16 -7.86
CA GLU A 88 20.00 6.07 -6.80
C GLU A 88 19.08 7.30 -6.71
N LYS A 89 18.64 7.85 -7.84
CA LYS A 89 17.62 8.91 -7.87
C LYS A 89 16.28 8.42 -7.32
N GLY A 90 15.84 7.22 -7.70
CA GLY A 90 14.63 6.60 -7.16
C GLY A 90 14.70 6.37 -5.64
N ASP A 91 15.88 6.01 -5.13
CA ASP A 91 16.13 5.81 -3.71
C ASP A 91 16.19 7.13 -2.92
N VAL A 92 16.76 8.19 -3.49
CA VAL A 92 16.76 9.52 -2.89
C VAL A 92 15.34 10.09 -2.87
N HIS A 93 14.60 9.95 -3.96
CA HIS A 93 13.22 10.40 -4.03
C HIS A 93 12.32 9.66 -3.03
N ARG A 94 12.48 8.33 -2.91
CA ARG A 94 11.78 7.54 -1.88
C ARG A 94 12.13 8.00 -0.47
N ARG A 95 13.42 8.19 -0.16
CA ARG A 95 13.85 8.68 1.15
C ARG A 95 13.28 10.06 1.48
N GLN A 96 13.22 10.96 0.50
CA GLN A 96 12.60 12.28 0.67
C GLN A 96 11.11 12.16 0.96
N LEU A 97 10.38 11.34 0.19
CA LEU A 97 8.96 11.10 0.42
C LEU A 97 8.71 10.48 1.81
N ASP A 98 9.49 9.48 2.20
CA ASP A 98 9.38 8.84 3.52
C ASP A 98 9.59 9.85 4.65
N GLU A 99 10.53 10.78 4.48
CA GLU A 99 10.81 11.83 5.46
C GLU A 99 9.73 12.92 5.49
N GLU A 100 9.16 13.28 4.34
CA GLU A 100 8.01 14.17 4.25
C GLU A 100 6.76 13.57 4.91
N MET A 101 6.51 12.28 4.68
CA MET A 101 5.43 11.55 5.34
C MET A 101 5.66 11.47 6.86
N ARG A 102 6.86 11.05 7.28
CA ARG A 102 7.22 10.89 8.69
C ARG A 102 7.20 12.21 9.48
N SER A 103 7.54 13.32 8.84
CA SER A 103 7.50 14.65 9.47
C SER A 103 6.11 15.27 9.50
N GLY A 104 5.11 14.63 8.86
CA GLY A 104 3.77 15.19 8.67
C GLY A 104 3.73 16.33 7.64
N ARG A 105 4.84 16.60 6.94
CA ARG A 105 4.92 17.65 5.91
C ARG A 105 4.08 17.29 4.69
N TYR A 106 3.98 16.01 4.37
CA TYR A 106 3.11 15.54 3.28
C TYR A 106 1.64 15.91 3.52
N ASP A 107 1.14 15.69 4.74
CA ASP A 107 -0.26 15.93 5.09
C ASP A 107 -0.54 17.39 5.48
N PHE A 108 0.38 18.07 6.14
CA PHE A 108 0.12 19.38 6.78
C PHE A 108 1.06 20.51 6.30
N GLY A 109 1.86 20.29 5.25
CA GLY A 109 2.88 21.23 4.79
C GLY A 109 2.39 22.65 4.52
N ASP A 110 1.16 22.80 4.02
CA ASP A 110 0.54 24.09 3.70
C ASP A 110 -0.03 24.82 4.93
N GLN A 111 -0.09 24.15 6.09
CA GLN A 111 -0.71 24.65 7.31
C GLN A 111 0.30 24.64 8.47
N PRO A 112 1.06 25.73 8.68
CA PRO A 112 2.16 25.77 9.64
C PRO A 112 1.76 25.38 11.07
N ALA A 113 0.55 25.74 11.48
CA ALA A 113 0.04 25.40 12.82
C ALA A 113 -0.21 23.88 12.98
N LEU A 114 -0.84 23.24 11.99
CA LEU A 114 -1.05 21.78 12.01
C LEU A 114 0.27 21.04 11.86
N LEU A 115 1.17 21.51 10.99
CA LEU A 115 2.50 20.93 10.81
C LEU A 115 3.32 20.93 12.10
N ALA A 116 3.26 22.00 12.89
CA ALA A 116 3.94 22.06 14.19
C ALA A 116 3.45 20.97 15.15
N VAL A 117 2.14 20.70 15.16
CA VAL A 117 1.57 19.60 15.96
C VAL A 117 2.00 18.24 15.41
N ALA A 118 1.96 18.05 14.09
CA ALA A 118 2.40 16.82 13.44
C ALA A 118 3.89 16.50 13.71
N GLN A 119 4.76 17.51 13.69
CA GLN A 119 6.16 17.36 14.06
C GLN A 119 6.34 16.97 15.53
N ALA A 120 5.56 17.56 16.44
CA ALA A 120 5.58 17.20 17.86
C ALA A 120 5.09 15.76 18.11
N ILE A 121 4.04 15.33 17.40
CA ILE A 121 3.58 13.93 17.38
C ILE A 121 4.69 13.02 16.84
N SER A 122 5.35 13.39 15.75
CA SER A 122 6.45 12.59 15.20
C SER A 122 7.64 12.46 16.17
N ALA A 123 7.90 13.49 16.98
CA ALA A 123 8.88 13.45 18.07
C ALA A 123 8.39 12.68 19.30
N ASN A 124 7.11 12.31 19.37
CA ASN A 124 6.41 11.76 20.53
C ASN A 124 6.47 12.65 21.78
N ASP A 125 6.58 13.97 21.60
CA ASP A 125 6.71 14.94 22.68
C ASP A 125 5.34 15.53 23.05
N GLN A 126 4.79 15.06 24.17
CA GLN A 126 3.44 15.41 24.61
C GLN A 126 3.31 16.87 25.03
N ASP A 127 4.38 17.47 25.57
CA ASP A 127 4.36 18.86 26.00
C ASP A 127 4.46 19.79 24.79
N ALA A 128 5.27 19.42 23.79
CA ALA A 128 5.31 20.11 22.51
C ALA A 128 3.98 20.02 21.76
N ILE A 129 3.28 18.86 21.79
CA ILE A 129 1.93 18.72 21.21
C ILE A 129 0.97 19.71 21.86
N ARG A 130 0.92 19.74 23.20
CA ARG A 130 0.05 20.67 23.95
C ARG A 130 0.39 22.13 23.68
N ALA A 131 1.67 22.45 23.53
CA ALA A 131 2.11 23.81 23.24
C ALA A 131 1.72 24.23 21.81
N ALA A 132 2.01 23.39 20.82
CA ALA A 132 1.71 23.66 19.41
C ALA A 132 0.20 23.72 19.15
N ALA A 133 -0.60 22.86 19.80
CA ALA A 133 -2.05 22.82 19.66
C ALA A 133 -2.74 24.15 20.05
N LYS A 134 -2.13 24.97 20.93
CA LYS A 134 -2.67 26.30 21.29
C LYS A 134 -2.71 27.26 20.11
N ALA A 135 -1.86 27.06 19.11
CA ALA A 135 -1.81 27.86 17.90
C ALA A 135 -2.74 27.33 16.79
N VAL A 136 -3.41 26.20 17.02
CA VAL A 136 -4.35 25.57 16.08
C VAL A 136 -5.77 25.98 16.44
N PRO A 137 -6.47 26.79 15.61
CA PRO A 137 -7.83 27.22 15.90
C PRO A 137 -8.85 26.08 15.90
N ASP A 138 -8.61 25.06 15.07
CA ASP A 138 -9.47 23.89 14.90
C ASP A 138 -8.60 22.63 14.78
N LEU A 139 -8.66 21.74 15.77
CA LEU A 139 -7.94 20.47 15.78
C LEU A 139 -8.49 19.45 14.77
N GLN A 140 -9.71 19.68 14.27
CA GLN A 140 -10.35 18.86 13.24
C GLN A 140 -10.05 19.36 11.83
N ALA A 141 -9.28 20.46 11.70
CA ALA A 141 -8.94 21.04 10.40
C ALA A 141 -8.28 19.98 9.50
N PRO A 142 -8.78 19.80 8.27
CA PRO A 142 -8.25 18.80 7.35
C PRO A 142 -6.89 19.25 6.80
N GLY A 143 -5.93 18.33 6.82
CA GLY A 143 -4.74 18.38 5.99
C GLY A 143 -5.05 17.91 4.56
N ARG A 144 -4.00 17.50 3.85
CA ARG A 144 -4.07 16.88 2.54
C ARG A 144 -4.97 15.63 2.58
N ASP A 145 -5.74 15.44 1.50
CA ASP A 145 -6.67 14.32 1.32
C ASP A 145 -7.70 14.16 2.47
N GLY A 146 -7.96 15.25 3.21
CA GLY A 146 -8.90 15.25 4.34
C GLY A 146 -8.34 14.68 5.63
N THR A 147 -7.04 14.36 5.71
CA THR A 147 -6.43 13.76 6.91
C THR A 147 -6.49 14.71 8.11
N THR A 148 -7.04 14.25 9.25
CA THR A 148 -6.99 15.04 10.51
C THR A 148 -5.76 14.67 11.36
N LEU A 149 -5.34 15.55 12.26
CA LEU A 149 -4.21 15.28 13.18
C LEU A 149 -4.41 14.00 13.99
N LEU A 150 -5.64 13.75 14.46
CA LEU A 150 -5.97 12.53 15.20
C LEU A 150 -5.82 11.29 14.32
N CYS A 151 -6.35 11.30 13.11
CA CYS A 151 -6.26 10.16 12.20
C CYS A 151 -4.83 9.88 11.77
N TRP A 152 -4.06 10.94 11.50
CA TRP A 152 -2.64 10.84 11.21
C TRP A 152 -1.88 10.19 12.37
N ALA A 153 -2.11 10.65 13.61
CA ALA A 153 -1.47 10.07 14.80
C ALA A 153 -1.86 8.59 15.00
N VAL A 154 -3.12 8.23 14.76
CA VAL A 154 -3.59 6.83 14.82
C VAL A 154 -2.88 6.00 13.75
N ARG A 155 -2.79 6.48 12.50
CA ARG A 155 -2.09 5.79 11.40
C ARG A 155 -0.60 5.57 11.70
N GLU A 156 0.08 6.58 12.24
CA GLU A 156 1.50 6.47 12.60
C GLU A 156 1.75 5.40 13.69
N THR A 157 0.76 5.09 14.53
CA THR A 157 0.91 4.05 15.55
C THR A 157 1.00 2.63 14.98
N TRP A 158 0.61 2.41 13.72
CA TRP A 158 0.71 1.09 13.09
C TRP A 158 2.16 0.59 13.03
N GLN A 159 3.09 1.51 12.77
CA GLN A 159 4.53 1.26 12.75
C GLN A 159 5.22 1.70 14.04
N ARG A 160 4.63 2.66 14.78
CA ARG A 160 5.23 3.26 15.98
C ARG A 160 4.27 3.21 17.17
N PRO A 161 4.08 2.03 17.81
CA PRO A 161 3.12 1.86 18.89
C PRO A 161 3.28 2.84 20.06
N GLN A 162 4.49 3.34 20.30
CA GLN A 162 4.80 4.34 21.32
C GLN A 162 4.09 5.69 21.11
N LEU A 163 3.57 5.97 19.91
CA LEU A 163 2.81 7.18 19.62
C LEU A 163 1.38 7.17 20.18
N VAL A 164 0.97 6.07 20.85
CA VAL A 164 -0.33 5.99 21.51
C VAL A 164 -0.53 7.12 22.54
N ASP A 165 0.54 7.59 23.17
CA ASP A 165 0.46 8.71 24.11
C ASP A 165 0.16 10.04 23.39
N SER A 166 0.64 10.20 22.16
CA SER A 166 0.28 11.33 21.29
C SER A 166 -1.21 11.29 20.93
N VAL A 167 -1.76 10.12 20.62
CA VAL A 167 -3.21 9.93 20.40
C VAL A 167 -4.00 10.30 21.66
N LYS A 168 -3.58 9.82 22.84
CA LYS A 168 -4.23 10.18 24.11
C LYS A 168 -4.21 11.69 24.38
N THR A 169 -3.10 12.36 24.05
CA THR A 169 -2.94 13.80 24.23
C THR A 169 -3.83 14.59 23.27
N LEU A 170 -3.94 14.20 22.00
CA LEU A 170 -4.87 14.85 21.07
C LEU A 170 -6.32 14.72 21.55
N LEU A 171 -6.72 13.52 21.98
CA LEU A 171 -8.05 13.28 22.55
C LEU A 171 -8.30 14.13 23.81
N SER A 172 -7.30 14.31 24.68
CA SER A 172 -7.45 15.15 25.88
C SER A 172 -7.48 16.65 25.57
N LEU A 173 -6.94 17.07 24.42
CA LEU A 173 -7.04 18.43 23.90
C LEU A 173 -8.38 18.71 23.20
N GLY A 174 -9.27 17.70 23.10
CA GLY A 174 -10.59 17.85 22.51
C GLY A 174 -10.67 17.45 21.04
N ALA A 175 -9.68 16.72 20.50
CA ALA A 175 -9.83 16.11 19.19
C ALA A 175 -11.01 15.13 19.20
N ASP A 176 -11.96 15.31 18.29
CA ASP A 176 -13.17 14.50 18.20
C ASP A 176 -12.87 13.19 17.42
N PRO A 177 -12.99 12.01 18.06
CA PRO A 177 -12.78 10.73 17.40
C PRO A 177 -13.88 10.35 16.38
N ASN A 178 -15.02 11.06 16.40
CA ASN A 178 -16.16 10.81 15.51
C ASN A 178 -16.20 11.74 14.30
N PHE A 179 -15.36 12.76 14.28
CA PHE A 179 -15.32 13.69 13.18
C PHE A 179 -15.01 12.97 11.87
N THR A 180 -15.71 13.36 10.82
CA THR A 180 -15.43 12.95 9.46
C THR A 180 -15.73 14.12 8.54
N ASN A 181 -14.90 14.30 7.52
CA ASN A 181 -15.11 15.28 6.45
C ASN A 181 -15.48 14.60 5.13
N GLY A 182 -15.97 13.36 5.19
CA GLY A 182 -16.29 12.55 4.02
C GLY A 182 -15.10 11.75 3.46
N HIS A 183 -13.86 12.06 3.86
CA HIS A 183 -12.69 11.27 3.48
C HIS A 183 -12.42 10.14 4.48
N ARG A 184 -11.96 8.98 3.98
CA ARG A 184 -11.54 7.82 4.81
C ARG A 184 -10.55 8.20 5.89
N ASP A 185 -9.59 9.04 5.54
CA ASP A 185 -8.46 9.42 6.39
C ASP A 185 -8.84 10.47 7.44
N SER A 186 -10.11 10.87 7.48
CA SER A 186 -10.67 11.69 8.56
C SER A 186 -11.37 10.86 9.65
N PHE A 187 -11.60 9.57 9.43
CA PHE A 187 -12.30 8.67 10.35
C PHE A 187 -11.32 7.89 11.24
N ALA A 188 -11.18 8.32 12.51
CA ALA A 188 -10.16 7.78 13.41
C ALA A 188 -10.37 6.29 13.72
N MET A 189 -11.63 5.88 13.89
CA MET A 189 -11.97 4.52 14.23
C MET A 189 -11.66 3.53 13.09
N GLY A 190 -11.92 3.90 11.84
CA GLY A 190 -11.54 3.09 10.67
C GLY A 190 -10.03 2.97 10.48
N ASN A 191 -9.25 3.95 10.96
CA ASN A 191 -7.79 3.86 10.97
C ASN A 191 -7.25 3.09 12.18
N ALA A 192 -8.01 2.95 13.27
CA ALA A 192 -7.58 2.22 14.46
C ALA A 192 -7.63 0.69 14.30
N VAL A 193 -8.35 0.18 13.30
CA VAL A 193 -8.49 -1.26 13.04
C VAL A 193 -7.42 -1.82 12.09
N HIS A 194 -6.28 -1.14 11.94
CA HIS A 194 -5.13 -1.67 11.19
C HIS A 194 -3.86 -1.78 12.05
N GLY A 195 -3.05 -2.81 11.81
CA GLY A 195 -1.69 -2.93 12.37
C GLY A 195 -1.55 -3.72 13.69
N SER A 196 -0.42 -3.52 14.39
CA SER A 196 -0.03 -4.31 15.55
C SER A 196 -0.68 -3.89 16.87
N ALA A 197 -1.25 -2.69 16.93
CA ALA A 197 -1.78 -2.12 18.16
C ALA A 197 -3.32 -1.99 18.18
N ARG A 198 -3.99 -2.50 17.12
CA ARG A 198 -5.42 -2.35 16.77
C ARG A 198 -6.37 -2.26 17.95
N LEU A 199 -6.36 -3.30 18.79
CA LEU A 199 -7.28 -3.43 19.91
C LEU A 199 -7.10 -2.32 20.95
N LEU A 200 -5.86 -1.90 21.23
CA LEU A 200 -5.60 -0.83 22.19
C LEU A 200 -6.09 0.52 21.67
N GLN A 201 -5.99 0.78 20.37
CA GLN A 201 -6.51 2.03 19.80
C GLN A 201 -8.02 2.06 19.72
N SER A 202 -8.66 0.98 19.27
CA SER A 202 -10.13 0.90 19.24
C SER A 202 -10.69 1.08 20.66
N ILE A 203 -10.10 0.41 21.66
CA ILE A 203 -10.48 0.58 23.07
C ILE A 203 -10.30 2.03 23.52
N LEU A 204 -9.13 2.64 23.26
CA LEU A 204 -8.85 4.01 23.66
C LEU A 204 -9.84 5.00 23.05
N LEU A 205 -10.16 4.85 21.76
CA LEU A 205 -11.10 5.74 21.09
C LEU A 205 -12.51 5.56 21.65
N LEU A 206 -12.95 4.33 21.88
CA LEU A 206 -14.24 4.03 22.51
C LEU A 206 -14.32 4.62 23.93
N ASP A 207 -13.26 4.50 24.74
CA ASP A 207 -13.18 5.10 26.09
C ASP A 207 -13.23 6.64 26.05
N ARG A 208 -13.02 7.26 24.88
CA ARG A 208 -13.10 8.71 24.64
C ARG A 208 -14.35 9.12 23.88
N GLY A 209 -15.37 8.25 23.83
CA GLY A 209 -16.67 8.56 23.26
C GLY A 209 -16.75 8.40 21.75
N ALA A 210 -15.83 7.65 21.14
CA ALA A 210 -16.01 7.24 19.76
C ALA A 210 -17.28 6.39 19.62
N ASP A 211 -18.09 6.68 18.62
CA ASP A 211 -19.31 5.97 18.30
C ASP A 211 -18.96 4.64 17.63
N ILE A 212 -19.22 3.57 18.37
CA ILE A 212 -18.97 2.20 17.94
C ILE A 212 -19.77 1.80 16.70
N ASN A 213 -20.85 2.50 16.39
CA ASN A 213 -21.73 2.24 15.24
C ASN A 213 -21.47 3.20 14.07
N SER A 214 -20.41 3.99 14.14
CA SER A 214 -20.03 4.87 13.04
C SER A 214 -19.68 4.08 11.78
N THR A 215 -20.07 4.64 10.65
CA THR A 215 -19.84 4.06 9.33
C THR A 215 -18.57 4.61 8.71
N VAL A 216 -17.83 3.75 8.01
CA VAL A 216 -16.69 4.17 7.18
C VAL A 216 -17.22 5.16 6.12
N PRO A 217 -16.65 6.38 6.04
CA PRO A 217 -17.09 7.41 5.08
C PRO A 217 -17.03 6.91 3.63
N GLU A 218 -17.80 7.56 2.76
CA GLU A 218 -17.86 7.20 1.33
C GLU A 218 -16.48 7.25 0.67
N THR A 219 -16.08 6.13 0.07
CA THR A 219 -14.81 5.98 -0.67
C THR A 219 -15.03 5.17 -1.94
N GLU A 220 -14.04 5.12 -2.82
CA GLU A 220 -14.02 4.23 -4.00
C GLU A 220 -13.88 2.73 -3.64
N SER A 221 -14.25 2.32 -2.42
CA SER A 221 -14.19 0.94 -1.93
C SER A 221 -15.58 0.35 -1.73
N ASP A 222 -15.70 -0.95 -1.97
CA ASP A 222 -16.90 -1.76 -1.74
C ASP A 222 -17.39 -1.75 -0.28
N SER A 223 -16.56 -1.30 0.66
CA SER A 223 -16.91 -1.19 2.09
C SER A 223 -17.53 0.15 2.49
N THR A 224 -17.90 1.00 1.52
CA THR A 224 -18.51 2.30 1.79
C THR A 224 -19.81 2.17 2.59
N GLY A 225 -19.94 2.97 3.66
CA GLY A 225 -21.13 2.97 4.51
C GLY A 225 -21.23 1.75 5.45
N TYR A 226 -20.21 0.89 5.50
CA TYR A 226 -20.15 -0.20 6.46
C TYR A 226 -19.91 0.36 7.86
N THR A 227 -20.58 -0.17 8.87
CA THR A 227 -20.16 0.05 10.26
C THR A 227 -18.78 -0.57 10.47
N LEU A 228 -18.05 -0.11 11.49
CA LEU A 228 -16.76 -0.71 11.82
C LEU A 228 -16.86 -2.24 12.01
N LEU A 229 -17.95 -2.71 12.62
CA LEU A 229 -18.24 -4.12 12.80
C LEU A 229 -18.33 -4.88 11.46
N LEU A 230 -19.03 -4.33 10.46
CA LEU A 230 -19.11 -4.95 9.13
C LEU A 230 -17.77 -4.91 8.41
N TYR A 231 -17.02 -3.81 8.55
CA TYR A 231 -15.70 -3.64 7.94
C TYR A 231 -14.67 -4.64 8.48
N THR A 232 -14.55 -4.78 9.80
CA THR A 232 -13.63 -5.75 10.42
C THR A 232 -14.05 -7.18 10.09
N THR A 233 -15.35 -7.49 10.17
CA THR A 233 -15.86 -8.82 9.79
C THR A 233 -15.49 -9.18 8.35
N GLN A 234 -15.66 -8.24 7.40
CA GLN A 234 -15.30 -8.44 5.98
C GLN A 234 -13.81 -8.74 5.81
N ASN A 235 -12.94 -7.96 6.46
CA ASN A 235 -11.49 -8.16 6.40
C ASN A 235 -11.01 -9.46 7.07
N GLY A 236 -11.85 -10.10 7.88
CA GLY A 236 -11.59 -11.41 8.49
C GLY A 236 -11.25 -12.53 7.51
N LEU A 237 -11.66 -12.42 6.24
CA LEU A 237 -11.24 -13.37 5.19
C LEU A 237 -9.76 -13.24 4.82
N HIS A 238 -9.17 -12.06 5.03
CA HIS A 238 -7.78 -11.76 4.71
C HIS A 238 -6.87 -11.85 5.95
N ASP A 239 -7.35 -11.39 7.11
CA ASP A 239 -6.68 -11.48 8.40
C ASP A 239 -7.65 -12.00 9.46
N SER A 240 -7.49 -13.26 9.88
CA SER A 240 -8.42 -13.91 10.82
C SER A 240 -8.53 -13.19 12.17
N ARG A 241 -7.53 -12.39 12.55
CA ARG A 241 -7.53 -11.59 13.79
C ARG A 241 -8.66 -10.56 13.81
N GLU A 242 -9.12 -10.12 12.65
CA GLU A 242 -10.22 -9.17 12.52
C GLU A 242 -11.55 -9.77 13.02
N TYR A 243 -11.70 -11.11 13.07
CA TYR A 243 -12.86 -11.73 13.71
C TYR A 243 -12.86 -11.55 15.23
N ALA A 244 -11.69 -11.59 15.86
CA ALA A 244 -11.57 -11.30 17.29
C ALA A 244 -11.85 -9.82 17.58
N ASP A 245 -11.39 -8.92 16.70
CA ASP A 245 -11.70 -7.49 16.79
C ASP A 245 -13.20 -7.23 16.60
N ALA A 246 -13.87 -7.92 15.66
CA ALA A 246 -15.32 -7.86 15.47
C ALA A 246 -16.08 -8.35 16.71
N LEU A 247 -15.67 -9.46 17.32
CA LEU A 247 -16.27 -9.95 18.57
C LEU A 247 -16.12 -8.92 19.70
N HIS A 248 -14.93 -8.33 19.86
CA HIS A 248 -14.71 -7.30 20.86
C HIS A 248 -15.60 -6.06 20.65
N LEU A 249 -15.84 -5.66 19.41
CA LEU A 249 -16.79 -4.58 19.10
C LEU A 249 -18.22 -4.96 19.55
N LEU A 250 -18.64 -6.20 19.32
CA LEU A 250 -19.95 -6.70 19.76
C LEU A 250 -20.08 -6.72 21.29
N GLU A 251 -19.05 -7.16 22.00
CA GLU A 251 -19.00 -7.14 23.47
C GLU A 251 -19.05 -5.71 24.05
N ARG A 252 -18.57 -4.73 23.27
CA ARG A 252 -18.63 -3.30 23.58
C ARG A 252 -19.96 -2.63 23.18
N GLY A 253 -20.90 -3.38 22.59
CA GLY A 253 -22.22 -2.88 22.22
C GLY A 253 -22.36 -2.36 20.80
N ALA A 254 -21.50 -2.79 19.87
CA ALA A 254 -21.75 -2.60 18.44
C ALA A 254 -23.08 -3.25 18.05
N ASP A 255 -23.92 -2.54 17.30
CA ASP A 255 -25.22 -3.02 16.87
C ASP A 255 -25.05 -3.99 15.67
N PRO A 256 -25.30 -5.30 15.86
CA PRO A 256 -25.14 -6.31 14.81
C PRO A 256 -26.22 -6.22 13.72
N ASN A 257 -27.29 -5.46 13.94
CA ASN A 257 -28.44 -5.38 13.03
C ASN A 257 -28.37 -4.21 12.07
N ARG A 258 -27.31 -3.39 12.13
CA ARG A 258 -27.10 -2.31 11.18
C ARG A 258 -26.98 -2.87 9.77
N VAL A 259 -27.65 -2.19 8.83
CA VAL A 259 -27.67 -2.53 7.42
C VAL A 259 -26.80 -1.53 6.68
N ALA A 260 -25.77 -2.02 5.99
CA ALA A 260 -24.95 -1.19 5.11
C ALA A 260 -25.74 -0.71 3.87
N ALA A 261 -25.20 0.27 3.16
CA ALA A 261 -25.86 0.88 2.00
C ALA A 261 -26.18 -0.13 0.88
N ASP A 262 -25.38 -1.18 0.73
CA ASP A 262 -25.57 -2.28 -0.22
C ASP A 262 -26.52 -3.38 0.29
N GLY A 263 -27.10 -3.21 1.48
CA GLY A 263 -27.98 -4.20 2.10
C GLY A 263 -27.25 -5.30 2.87
N MET A 264 -25.93 -5.19 3.06
CA MET A 264 -25.14 -6.13 3.84
C MET A 264 -25.44 -6.00 5.34
N THR A 265 -25.51 -7.14 6.03
CA THR A 265 -25.70 -7.25 7.49
C THR A 265 -24.71 -8.25 8.06
N LEU A 266 -24.46 -8.19 9.38
CA LEU A 266 -23.52 -9.11 10.03
C LEU A 266 -23.94 -10.57 9.79
N ALA A 267 -25.23 -10.87 9.95
CA ALA A 267 -25.78 -12.21 9.75
C ALA A 267 -25.50 -12.77 8.35
N LYS A 268 -25.75 -11.96 7.30
CA LYS A 268 -25.50 -12.35 5.91
C LYS A 268 -24.01 -12.56 5.65
N MET A 269 -23.16 -11.68 6.17
CA MET A 269 -21.71 -11.76 6.00
C MET A 269 -21.13 -13.00 6.67
N LEU A 270 -21.49 -13.26 7.93
CA LEU A 270 -21.05 -14.47 8.65
C LEU A 270 -21.48 -15.75 7.91
N ALA A 271 -22.71 -15.79 7.38
CA ALA A 271 -23.19 -16.93 6.59
C ALA A 271 -22.35 -17.13 5.31
N GLN A 272 -22.04 -16.05 4.58
CA GLN A 272 -21.17 -16.11 3.39
C GLN A 272 -19.75 -16.57 3.73
N HIS A 273 -19.17 -16.08 4.82
CA HIS A 273 -17.83 -16.47 5.26
C HIS A 273 -17.82 -17.94 5.69
N ARG A 274 -18.84 -18.40 6.40
CA ARG A 274 -18.99 -19.81 6.77
C ARG A 274 -19.10 -20.71 5.53
N GLU A 275 -19.86 -20.31 4.51
CA GLU A 275 -19.93 -21.03 3.24
C GLU A 275 -18.58 -21.03 2.51
N HIS A 276 -17.85 -19.92 2.55
CA HIS A 276 -16.50 -19.84 2.03
C HIS A 276 -15.56 -20.85 2.72
N PHE A 277 -15.63 -20.97 4.05
CA PHE A 277 -14.82 -21.90 4.82
C PHE A 277 -15.20 -23.37 4.61
N THR A 278 -16.46 -23.69 4.27
CA THR A 278 -16.85 -25.08 3.95
C THR A 278 -16.41 -25.48 2.55
N LYS A 279 -16.32 -24.53 1.62
CA LYS A 279 -15.84 -24.74 0.24
C LYS A 279 -14.32 -24.61 0.08
N GLY A 280 -13.64 -24.00 1.05
CA GLY A 280 -12.23 -23.63 1.01
C GLY A 280 -11.37 -24.28 2.09
N GLN A 281 -10.38 -23.53 2.58
CA GLN A 281 -9.64 -23.90 3.79
C GLN A 281 -10.56 -23.66 4.99
N GLY A 282 -10.68 -24.65 5.89
CA GLY A 282 -11.61 -24.62 7.01
C GLY A 282 -11.54 -23.34 7.85
N ALA A 283 -12.58 -23.10 8.66
CA ALA A 283 -12.71 -21.84 9.39
C ALA A 283 -11.52 -21.59 10.34
N PRO A 284 -10.99 -20.36 10.40
CA PRO A 284 -9.94 -20.01 11.33
C PRO A 284 -10.46 -20.06 12.78
N ALA A 285 -9.55 -20.26 13.74
CA ALA A 285 -9.93 -20.42 15.16
C ALA A 285 -10.66 -19.19 15.70
N GLU A 286 -10.32 -18.00 15.22
CA GLU A 286 -10.93 -16.73 15.62
C GLU A 286 -12.38 -16.56 15.13
N PHE A 287 -12.80 -17.31 14.10
CA PHE A 287 -14.17 -17.22 13.58
C PHE A 287 -15.18 -17.94 14.48
N ALA A 288 -14.78 -19.01 15.16
CA ALA A 288 -15.71 -19.81 15.96
C ALA A 288 -16.34 -19.04 17.14
N PRO A 289 -15.59 -18.27 17.95
CA PRO A 289 -16.18 -17.44 19.00
C PRO A 289 -17.16 -16.38 18.48
N LEU A 290 -16.84 -15.76 17.34
CA LEU A 290 -17.73 -14.78 16.71
C LEU A 290 -19.04 -15.42 16.23
N TRP A 291 -18.96 -16.62 15.65
CA TRP A 291 -20.14 -17.38 15.23
C TRP A 291 -21.00 -17.79 16.43
N GLU A 292 -20.39 -18.32 17.49
CA GLU A 292 -21.09 -18.73 18.72
C GLU A 292 -21.78 -17.53 19.39
N TRP A 293 -21.12 -16.37 19.45
CA TRP A 293 -21.73 -15.13 19.92
C TRP A 293 -22.98 -14.79 19.10
N ALA A 294 -22.86 -14.85 17.77
CA ALA A 294 -23.96 -14.52 16.86
C ALA A 294 -25.14 -15.50 16.99
N GLU A 295 -24.90 -16.79 17.23
CA GLU A 295 -25.95 -17.78 17.51
C GLU A 295 -26.64 -17.53 18.85
N THR A 296 -25.85 -17.25 19.89
CA THR A 296 -26.35 -17.00 21.25
C THR A 296 -27.26 -15.77 21.30
N HIS A 297 -26.95 -14.75 20.49
CA HIS A 297 -27.73 -13.51 20.40
C HIS A 297 -28.79 -13.54 19.28
N GLY A 298 -28.99 -14.69 18.61
CA GLY A 298 -30.03 -14.86 17.59
C GLY A 298 -29.80 -14.09 16.29
N ILE A 299 -28.56 -13.67 16.02
CA ILE A 299 -28.17 -12.95 14.80
C ILE A 299 -28.10 -13.92 13.61
N VAL A 300 -27.58 -15.12 13.84
CA VAL A 300 -27.58 -16.21 12.86
C VAL A 300 -28.43 -17.37 13.37
N GLY A 301 -28.97 -18.18 12.45
CA GLY A 301 -29.78 -19.34 12.82
C GLY A 301 -28.94 -20.38 13.58
N GLN A 302 -29.48 -20.93 14.66
CA GLN A 302 -28.79 -21.96 15.43
C GLN A 302 -28.43 -23.15 14.54
N THR A 303 -27.17 -23.56 14.56
CA THR A 303 -26.76 -24.85 14.03
C THR A 303 -27.43 -25.96 14.84
N LYS A 304 -28.34 -26.69 14.18
CA LYS A 304 -28.89 -27.94 14.69
C LYS A 304 -27.87 -29.07 14.59
#